data_AF-A0A8T6E3F1-F1
#
_entry.id   AF-A0A8T6E3F1-F1
#
_cell.length_a   1.000
_cell.length_b   1.000
_cell.length_c   1.000
_cell.angle_alpha   90.00
_cell.angle_beta   90.00
_cell.angle_gamma   90.00
#
_symmetry.space_group_name_H-M   'P 1'
#
loop_
_entity.id
_entity.type
_entity.pdbx_description
1 polymer ?
#
loop_
_entity_poly.entity_id
_entity_poly.type
_entity_poly.pdbx_seq_one_letter_code
_entity_poly.pdbx_strand_id
1 'polypeptide(L)'
;MKHVTKFTVDSGISRSILVLSFVIMLGGCMVFVPNPEVTQHRDNLVVIETPFKNIESNPRQLIKICREFYRHYEDVFDALVLISHKPWLSKEPSQLGAGTMGQMVVVRNSISGTGTSIRDFASALGSKRQLKGIIHLESEFEIMGGSMLHEFMHLWMFDLEVIPTGFSGHWGFSSVGGVLGGFQREEFKTIGDGKYVAGDFSPQRAIKPVLYSELEMYLAGWIPPSDVPDVWVAEDGEFSLRELTEETLAECMITSGPNEGTLDGDCIMETDSDGNPIFTASKSSTWSIEQIIEKLGPRVPNHEHSQKEFRVAFIYLSDGIEPVTESRFDLTEFWIEQFTSNEPTPRWLNVEDEDSSEKISFYNFWEATRGIATMEAGNLQSFRR
;
A
#
# COMPACT_ATOMS: atom_id res chain seq x y z
N MET A 1 44.70 -41.30 -17.23
CA MET A 1 44.06 -42.11 -18.30
C MET A 1 42.60 -42.27 -17.93
N LYS A 2 41.72 -41.47 -18.54
CA LYS A 2 40.26 -41.56 -18.34
C LYS A 2 39.69 -42.46 -19.43
N HIS A 3 38.99 -43.51 -19.03
CA HIS A 3 38.22 -44.34 -19.95
C HIS A 3 37.04 -43.53 -20.50
N VAL A 4 36.98 -43.42 -21.83
CA VAL A 4 35.85 -42.88 -22.58
C VAL A 4 35.01 -44.07 -23.03
N THR A 5 33.75 -44.12 -22.58
CA THR A 5 32.75 -45.02 -23.16
C THR A 5 31.80 -44.17 -24.00
N LYS A 6 31.88 -44.31 -25.32
CA LYS A 6 30.94 -43.76 -26.29
C LYS A 6 29.62 -44.53 -26.19
N PHE A 7 28.51 -43.81 -26.02
CA PHE A 7 27.19 -44.31 -26.41
C PHE A 7 26.64 -43.41 -27.50
N THR A 8 26.50 -43.99 -28.69
CA THR A 8 25.68 -43.48 -29.79
C THR A 8 24.22 -43.86 -29.50
N VAL A 9 23.30 -42.90 -29.56
CA VAL A 9 21.88 -43.16 -29.75
C VAL A 9 21.40 -42.29 -30.91
N ASP A 10 20.81 -42.96 -31.89
CA ASP A 10 20.25 -42.41 -33.10
C ASP A 10 18.75 -42.12 -32.92
N SER A 11 18.29 -41.09 -33.62
CA SER A 11 16.91 -40.71 -33.99
C SER A 11 15.77 -40.76 -32.95
N GLY A 12 15.27 -39.58 -32.58
CA GLY A 12 13.94 -39.42 -31.96
C GLY A 12 13.70 -38.00 -31.47
N ILE A 13 13.12 -37.15 -32.31
CA ILE A 13 12.86 -35.73 -32.01
C ILE A 13 11.78 -35.61 -30.91
N SER A 14 12.15 -35.00 -29.78
CA SER A 14 11.27 -34.13 -28.98
C SER A 14 12.15 -33.05 -28.34
N ARG A 15 11.89 -31.78 -28.69
CA ARG A 15 12.65 -30.63 -28.17
C ARG A 15 12.17 -30.31 -26.75
N SER A 16 12.80 -30.89 -25.74
CA SER A 16 12.75 -30.37 -24.39
C SER A 16 13.87 -29.33 -24.22
N ILE A 17 13.50 -28.10 -23.90
CA ILE A 17 14.40 -26.98 -23.63
C ILE A 17 15.18 -27.29 -22.34
N LEU A 18 16.50 -27.38 -22.44
CA LEU A 18 17.40 -27.58 -21.31
C LEU A 18 17.51 -26.26 -20.53
N VAL A 19 16.97 -26.23 -19.31
CA VAL A 19 17.12 -25.10 -18.36
C VAL A 19 18.50 -25.20 -17.70
N LEU A 20 19.35 -24.19 -17.89
CA LEU A 20 20.68 -24.12 -17.27
C LEU A 20 20.58 -23.45 -15.89
N SER A 21 20.68 -24.24 -14.82
CA SER A 21 20.65 -23.76 -13.42
C SER A 21 22.07 -23.76 -12.80
N PHE A 22 22.38 -22.73 -12.02
CA PHE A 22 23.63 -22.62 -11.25
C PHE A 22 23.65 -23.64 -10.09
N VAL A 23 24.76 -24.37 -9.94
CA VAL A 23 24.97 -25.38 -8.90
C VAL A 23 25.95 -24.84 -7.85
N ILE A 24 25.51 -24.74 -6.59
CA ILE A 24 26.40 -24.64 -5.42
C ILE A 24 26.20 -25.92 -4.61
N MET A 25 27.24 -26.75 -4.52
CA MET A 25 27.20 -28.03 -3.80
C MET A 25 27.77 -27.89 -2.38
N LEU A 26 26.92 -28.07 -1.37
CA LEU A 26 27.31 -28.59 -0.05
C LEU A 26 26.16 -29.45 0.52
N GLY A 27 26.42 -30.73 0.76
CA GLY A 27 25.70 -31.53 1.77
C GLY A 27 24.23 -31.89 1.52
N GLY A 28 23.95 -32.75 0.54
CA GLY A 28 23.05 -33.89 0.74
C GLY A 28 21.61 -33.66 1.24
N CYS A 29 20.90 -32.63 0.78
CA CYS A 29 19.45 -32.69 0.52
C CYS A 29 19.12 -31.55 -0.44
N MET A 30 18.82 -31.89 -1.69
CA MET A 30 18.61 -30.90 -2.75
C MET A 30 17.16 -30.40 -2.63
N VAL A 31 16.95 -29.34 -1.83
CA VAL A 31 15.67 -28.63 -1.84
C VAL A 31 15.66 -27.75 -3.08
N PHE A 32 14.99 -28.23 -4.14
CA PHE A 32 14.66 -27.40 -5.29
C PHE A 32 13.65 -26.36 -4.81
N VAL A 33 14.08 -25.10 -4.72
CA VAL A 33 13.15 -23.98 -4.57
C VAL A 33 12.71 -23.63 -6.00
N PRO A 34 11.45 -23.93 -6.40
CA PRO A 34 10.98 -23.58 -7.74
C PRO A 34 11.10 -22.06 -7.97
N ASN A 35 11.36 -21.66 -9.22
CA ASN A 35 11.28 -20.24 -9.56
C ASN A 35 9.80 -19.83 -9.67
N PRO A 36 9.49 -18.54 -9.52
CA PRO A 36 8.15 -18.05 -9.81
C PRO A 36 7.73 -18.43 -11.22
N GLU A 37 6.46 -18.80 -11.39
CA GLU A 37 5.89 -19.18 -12.67
C GLU A 37 4.48 -18.60 -12.82
N VAL A 38 4.17 -18.02 -13.99
CA VAL A 38 2.80 -17.64 -14.32
C VAL A 38 1.99 -18.90 -14.61
N THR A 39 0.98 -19.19 -13.79
CA THR A 39 0.17 -20.42 -13.93
C THR A 39 -1.26 -20.18 -14.39
N GLN A 40 -1.83 -19.00 -14.12
CA GLN A 40 -3.15 -18.61 -14.59
C GLN A 40 -3.17 -17.12 -14.94
N HIS A 41 -4.07 -16.72 -15.82
CA HIS A 41 -4.25 -15.31 -16.17
C HIS A 41 -5.63 -15.04 -16.77
N ARG A 42 -6.15 -13.85 -16.51
CA ARG A 42 -7.30 -13.24 -17.19
C ARG A 42 -6.96 -11.79 -17.54
N ASP A 43 -7.95 -10.98 -17.91
CA ASP A 43 -7.73 -9.61 -18.37
C ASP A 43 -7.17 -8.71 -17.27
N ASN A 44 -7.63 -8.87 -16.03
CA ASN A 44 -7.30 -7.98 -14.92
C ASN A 44 -6.32 -8.58 -13.89
N LEU A 45 -6.15 -9.90 -13.89
CA LEU A 45 -5.40 -10.62 -12.86
C LEU A 45 -4.50 -11.72 -13.44
N VAL A 46 -3.31 -11.87 -12.86
CA VAL A 46 -2.36 -12.96 -13.16
C VAL A 46 -2.03 -13.71 -11.89
N VAL A 47 -1.99 -15.05 -11.92
CA VAL A 47 -1.42 -15.86 -10.84
C VAL A 47 0.04 -16.11 -11.11
N ILE A 48 0.88 -15.78 -10.15
CA ILE A 48 2.26 -16.25 -10.09
C ILE A 48 2.38 -17.20 -8.91
N GLU A 49 2.64 -18.46 -9.20
CA GLU A 49 3.02 -19.45 -8.19
C GLU A 49 4.47 -19.24 -7.81
N THR A 50 4.76 -19.17 -6.51
CA THR A 50 6.10 -18.90 -6.00
C THR A 50 6.28 -19.48 -4.59
N PRO A 51 7.43 -20.12 -4.29
CA PRO A 51 7.72 -20.63 -2.95
C PRO A 51 8.26 -19.54 -2.01
N PHE A 52 8.36 -18.30 -2.49
CA PHE A 52 8.85 -17.18 -1.70
C PHE A 52 7.87 -16.88 -0.57
N LYS A 53 8.35 -16.24 0.49
CA LYS A 53 7.55 -15.79 1.64
C LYS A 53 8.24 -14.53 2.16
N ASN A 54 7.48 -13.63 2.76
CA ASN A 54 7.98 -12.35 3.27
C ASN A 54 8.71 -11.53 2.17
N ILE A 55 8.09 -11.42 0.99
CA ILE A 55 8.68 -10.76 -0.21
C ILE A 55 9.10 -9.33 0.10
N GLU A 56 8.33 -8.66 0.95
CA GLU A 56 8.52 -7.29 1.37
C GLU A 56 9.90 -7.05 2.03
N SER A 57 10.41 -8.07 2.73
CA SER A 57 11.73 -8.04 3.36
C SER A 57 12.85 -8.56 2.44
N ASN A 58 12.54 -9.05 1.24
CA ASN A 58 13.49 -9.76 0.38
C ASN A 58 13.51 -9.23 -1.07
N PRO A 59 14.35 -8.23 -1.36
CA PRO A 59 14.46 -7.63 -2.70
C PRO A 59 14.79 -8.64 -3.81
N ARG A 60 15.50 -9.73 -3.51
CA ARG A 60 15.84 -10.75 -4.51
C ARG A 60 14.62 -11.55 -4.96
N GLN A 61 13.68 -11.82 -4.05
CA GLN A 61 12.43 -12.51 -4.36
C GLN A 61 11.53 -11.60 -5.20
N LEU A 62 11.39 -10.34 -4.80
CA LEU A 62 10.65 -9.33 -5.56
C LEU A 62 11.16 -9.20 -7.00
N ILE A 63 12.48 -9.11 -7.20
CA ILE A 63 13.09 -9.06 -8.53
C ILE A 63 12.72 -10.28 -9.38
N LYS A 64 12.69 -11.48 -8.81
CA LYS A 64 12.34 -12.68 -9.55
C LYS A 64 10.87 -12.69 -9.98
N ILE A 65 9.97 -12.26 -9.10
CA ILE A 65 8.52 -12.18 -9.40
C ILE A 65 8.27 -11.16 -10.52
N CYS A 66 8.81 -9.95 -10.40
CA CYS A 66 8.61 -8.92 -11.44
C CYS A 66 9.23 -9.33 -12.78
N ARG A 67 10.40 -9.98 -12.77
CA ARG A 67 11.01 -10.50 -14.00
C ARG A 67 10.18 -11.59 -14.63
N GLU A 68 9.58 -12.46 -13.83
CA GLU A 68 8.67 -13.47 -14.35
C GLU A 68 7.47 -12.82 -15.03
N PHE A 69 6.83 -11.83 -14.39
CA PHE A 69 5.77 -11.05 -15.02
C PHE A 69 6.21 -10.42 -16.37
N TYR A 70 7.31 -9.66 -16.40
CA TYR A 70 7.76 -8.96 -17.62
C TYR A 70 8.35 -9.88 -18.71
N ARG A 71 8.48 -11.19 -18.47
CA ARG A 71 8.74 -12.17 -19.53
C ARG A 71 7.50 -12.40 -20.40
N HIS A 72 6.32 -12.31 -19.81
CA HIS A 72 5.05 -12.61 -20.47
C HIS A 72 4.29 -11.36 -20.92
N TYR A 73 4.53 -10.22 -20.28
CA TYR A 73 3.76 -8.99 -20.53
C TYR A 73 4.61 -7.82 -21.03
N GLU A 74 4.00 -6.94 -21.82
CA GLU A 74 4.60 -5.68 -22.27
C GLU A 74 4.92 -4.72 -21.10
N ASP A 75 5.90 -3.85 -21.30
CA ASP A 75 6.26 -2.83 -20.30
C ASP A 75 5.40 -1.59 -20.50
N VAL A 76 4.15 -1.65 -20.02
CA VAL A 76 3.14 -0.58 -20.14
C VAL A 76 2.51 -0.17 -18.81
N PHE A 77 2.90 -0.82 -17.71
CA PHE A 77 2.30 -0.64 -16.38
C PHE A 77 3.10 0.35 -15.54
N ASP A 78 2.40 1.29 -14.91
CA ASP A 78 2.95 2.26 -13.95
C ASP A 78 3.21 1.59 -12.59
N ALA A 79 2.39 0.61 -12.21
CA ALA A 79 2.57 -0.15 -10.98
C ALA A 79 2.23 -1.64 -11.16
N LEU A 80 2.87 -2.48 -10.35
CA LEU A 80 2.46 -3.86 -10.12
C LEU A 80 1.87 -3.97 -8.72
N VAL A 81 0.69 -4.57 -8.59
CA VAL A 81 0.06 -4.84 -7.29
C VAL A 81 0.15 -6.33 -7.03
N LEU A 82 0.97 -6.70 -6.06
CA LEU A 82 1.12 -8.06 -5.58
C LEU A 82 0.10 -8.30 -4.48
N ILE A 83 -0.72 -9.33 -4.61
CA ILE A 83 -1.70 -9.72 -3.61
C ILE A 83 -1.27 -11.08 -3.07
N SER A 84 -0.98 -11.14 -1.77
CA SER A 84 -0.81 -12.39 -1.04
C SER A 84 -2.08 -12.69 -0.25
N HIS A 85 -2.21 -13.90 0.30
CA HIS A 85 -3.25 -14.22 1.27
C HIS A 85 -2.60 -14.40 2.66
N LYS A 86 -3.13 -13.79 3.72
CA LYS A 86 -2.57 -13.83 5.09
C LYS A 86 -1.99 -15.16 5.60
N PRO A 87 -2.56 -16.37 5.38
CA PRO A 87 -1.93 -17.65 5.79
C PRO A 87 -0.58 -17.93 5.11
N TRP A 88 -0.21 -17.17 4.09
CA TRP A 88 1.10 -17.19 3.43
C TRP A 88 2.19 -16.47 4.24
N LEU A 89 1.81 -15.62 5.21
CA LEU A 89 2.71 -14.94 6.14
C LEU A 89 3.09 -15.90 7.27
N SER A 90 4.38 -15.96 7.60
CA SER A 90 4.90 -16.87 8.64
C SER A 90 4.68 -16.38 10.07
N LYS A 91 3.86 -15.35 10.28
CA LYS A 91 3.62 -14.76 11.60
C LYS A 91 2.28 -15.27 12.15
N GLU A 92 2.32 -15.83 13.35
CA GLU A 92 1.12 -16.18 14.11
C GLU A 92 0.24 -14.92 14.29
N PRO A 93 -1.11 -15.05 14.25
CA PRO A 93 -2.07 -13.94 14.45
C PRO A 93 -1.76 -13.04 15.65
N SER A 94 -1.17 -13.57 16.72
CA SER A 94 -0.80 -12.83 17.93
C SER A 94 0.49 -12.02 17.85
N GLN A 95 1.26 -12.15 16.76
CA GLN A 95 2.43 -11.32 16.45
C GLN A 95 2.11 -10.24 15.40
N LEU A 96 0.87 -10.20 14.93
CA LEU A 96 0.32 -9.13 14.12
C LEU A 96 -0.23 -8.06 15.07
N GLY A 97 0.65 -7.30 15.72
CA GLY A 97 0.20 -6.09 16.42
C GLY A 97 -0.33 -5.10 15.39
N ALA A 98 -1.63 -4.78 15.41
CA ALA A 98 -2.31 -3.66 14.75
C ALA A 98 -1.83 -3.18 13.35
N GLY A 99 -1.12 -3.99 12.55
CA GLY A 99 -0.18 -3.41 11.59
C GLY A 99 0.48 -4.41 10.67
N THR A 100 -0.31 -5.33 10.10
CA THR A 100 0.02 -5.71 8.74
C THR A 100 -0.86 -4.98 7.75
N MET A 101 -0.23 -4.01 7.12
CA MET A 101 -0.80 -3.08 6.18
C MET A 101 -0.02 -3.22 4.88
N GLY A 102 -0.60 -2.79 3.77
CA GLY A 102 0.06 -2.80 2.48
C GLY A 102 1.47 -2.19 2.52
N GLN A 103 2.27 -2.45 1.49
CA GLN A 103 3.59 -1.85 1.39
C GLN A 103 3.91 -1.37 -0.02
N MET A 104 4.40 -0.15 -0.10
CA MET A 104 4.89 0.45 -1.33
C MET A 104 6.41 0.38 -1.46
N VAL A 105 6.86 -0.15 -2.60
CA VAL A 105 8.23 -0.03 -3.09
C VAL A 105 8.27 0.95 -4.25
N VAL A 106 8.81 2.14 -4.02
CA VAL A 106 9.03 3.13 -5.08
C VAL A 106 10.21 2.71 -5.95
N VAL A 107 9.91 2.26 -7.18
CA VAL A 107 10.84 1.76 -8.19
C VAL A 107 11.52 2.88 -8.97
N ARG A 108 10.72 3.87 -9.37
CA ARG A 108 11.18 5.00 -10.16
C ARG A 108 10.48 6.26 -9.72
N ASN A 109 11.27 7.29 -9.52
CA ASN A 109 10.81 8.64 -9.26
C ASN A 109 11.65 9.63 -10.08
N SER A 110 10.99 10.43 -10.90
CA SER A 110 11.58 11.55 -11.64
C SER A 110 10.89 12.89 -11.33
N ILE A 111 10.07 12.91 -10.29
CA ILE A 111 9.31 14.08 -9.85
C ILE A 111 10.19 14.91 -8.91
N SER A 112 10.12 16.22 -9.05
CA SER A 112 10.73 17.18 -8.13
C SER A 112 9.65 17.96 -7.36
N GLY A 113 10.01 18.56 -6.23
CA GLY A 113 9.06 19.32 -5.39
C GLY A 113 8.21 18.46 -4.46
N THR A 114 8.63 17.22 -4.19
CA THR A 114 7.92 16.24 -3.33
C THR A 114 8.72 15.76 -2.13
N GLY A 115 9.96 16.26 -1.94
CA GLY A 115 10.88 15.77 -0.91
C GLY A 115 11.45 14.36 -1.17
N THR A 116 10.97 13.66 -2.20
CA THR A 116 11.40 12.30 -2.52
C THR A 116 12.66 12.29 -3.39
N SER A 117 13.59 11.37 -3.11
CA SER A 117 14.81 11.21 -3.91
C SER A 117 14.49 10.74 -5.33
N ILE A 118 15.16 11.33 -6.32
CA ILE A 118 15.15 10.84 -7.70
C ILE A 118 15.85 9.48 -7.77
N ARG A 119 15.19 8.48 -8.36
CA ARG A 119 15.71 7.10 -8.46
C ARG A 119 15.09 6.38 -9.66
N ASP A 120 15.79 5.36 -10.16
CA ASP A 120 15.27 4.45 -11.19
C ASP A 120 16.02 3.12 -11.09
N PHE A 121 15.32 2.06 -10.67
CA PHE A 121 15.83 0.68 -10.72
C PHE A 121 14.90 -0.27 -11.48
N ALA A 122 14.03 0.28 -12.34
CA ALA A 122 13.05 -0.49 -13.11
C ALA A 122 13.68 -1.61 -13.96
N SER A 123 14.87 -1.35 -14.53
CA SER A 123 15.61 -2.34 -15.32
C SER A 123 16.02 -3.58 -14.54
N ALA A 124 16.26 -3.45 -13.23
CA ALA A 124 16.58 -4.61 -12.38
C ALA A 124 15.38 -5.58 -12.28
N LEU A 125 14.16 -5.05 -12.37
CA LEU A 125 12.89 -5.75 -12.25
C LEU A 125 12.37 -6.31 -13.59
N GLY A 126 13.03 -6.00 -14.71
CA GLY A 126 12.62 -6.44 -16.06
C GLY A 126 11.78 -5.41 -16.83
N SER A 127 11.45 -4.27 -16.22
CA SER A 127 10.80 -3.14 -16.89
C SER A 127 11.82 -2.35 -17.73
N LYS A 128 11.39 -1.87 -18.91
CA LYS A 128 12.13 -0.96 -19.80
C LYS A 128 11.92 0.52 -19.43
N ARG A 129 11.59 0.78 -18.15
CA ARG A 129 11.49 2.06 -17.44
C ARG A 129 10.07 2.56 -17.15
N GLN A 130 9.00 1.86 -17.52
CA GLN A 130 7.65 2.32 -17.19
C GLN A 130 7.28 2.14 -15.72
N LEU A 131 7.79 1.09 -15.06
CA LEU A 131 7.42 0.76 -13.69
C LEU A 131 7.87 1.84 -12.70
N LYS A 132 6.90 2.42 -11.97
CA LYS A 132 7.11 3.45 -10.93
C LYS A 132 7.03 2.88 -9.52
N GLY A 133 6.16 1.90 -9.31
CA GLY A 133 5.88 1.36 -8.00
C GLY A 133 5.55 -0.13 -7.99
N ILE A 134 5.81 -0.78 -6.87
CA ILE A 134 5.24 -2.09 -6.58
C ILE A 134 4.51 -1.98 -5.25
N ILE A 135 3.23 -2.33 -5.24
CA ILE A 135 2.41 -2.38 -4.04
C ILE A 135 2.26 -3.85 -3.66
N HIS A 136 2.44 -4.16 -2.39
CA HIS A 136 2.12 -5.48 -1.84
C HIS A 136 0.94 -5.34 -0.88
N LEU A 137 -0.12 -6.10 -1.12
CA LEU A 137 -1.29 -6.24 -0.25
C LEU A 137 -1.33 -7.66 0.31
N GLU A 138 -1.79 -7.83 1.53
CA GLU A 138 -1.84 -9.14 2.20
C GLU A 138 -3.16 -9.88 2.04
N SER A 139 -4.16 -9.20 1.49
CA SER A 139 -5.37 -9.80 0.96
C SER A 139 -6.01 -8.91 -0.09
N GLU A 140 -6.88 -9.48 -0.91
CA GLU A 140 -7.69 -8.75 -1.88
C GLU A 140 -8.69 -7.78 -1.25
N PHE A 141 -9.06 -7.95 0.03
CA PHE A 141 -9.97 -7.02 0.72
C PHE A 141 -9.35 -5.63 0.90
N GLU A 142 -8.03 -5.54 0.91
CA GLU A 142 -7.29 -4.29 1.03
C GLU A 142 -7.34 -3.42 -0.23
N ILE A 143 -7.75 -4.01 -1.37
CA ILE A 143 -7.93 -3.27 -2.62
C ILE A 143 -8.92 -2.12 -2.41
N MET A 144 -10.05 -2.38 -1.75
CA MET A 144 -11.04 -1.36 -1.41
C MET A 144 -10.89 -0.83 0.02
N GLY A 145 -10.24 -1.57 0.93
CA GLY A 145 -10.15 -1.25 2.37
C GLY A 145 -9.30 -0.03 2.77
N GLY A 146 -8.79 0.73 1.80
CA GLY A 146 -7.98 1.93 2.02
C GLY A 146 -6.48 1.71 1.83
N SER A 147 -5.95 0.51 2.11
CA SER A 147 -4.51 0.23 1.95
C SER A 147 -4.04 0.53 0.53
N MET A 148 -4.80 0.15 -0.50
CA MET A 148 -4.39 0.42 -1.88
C MET A 148 -4.25 1.93 -2.18
N LEU A 149 -5.17 2.76 -1.70
CA LEU A 149 -5.08 4.22 -1.85
C LEU A 149 -3.88 4.79 -1.07
N HIS A 150 -3.69 4.31 0.16
CA HIS A 150 -2.57 4.65 1.03
C HIS A 150 -1.23 4.34 0.36
N GLU A 151 -1.01 3.09 -0.03
CA GLU A 151 0.25 2.65 -0.65
C GLU A 151 0.52 3.34 -1.97
N PHE A 152 -0.52 3.61 -2.76
CA PHE A 152 -0.33 4.32 -4.02
C PHE A 152 0.12 5.77 -3.80
N MET A 153 -0.31 6.41 -2.70
CA MET A 153 0.12 7.77 -2.35
C MET A 153 1.63 7.87 -2.10
N HIS A 154 2.24 6.77 -1.65
CA HIS A 154 3.67 6.72 -1.41
C HIS A 154 4.53 6.87 -2.69
N LEU A 155 3.93 6.84 -3.89
CA LEU A 155 4.61 7.27 -5.12
C LEU A 155 5.12 8.71 -5.05
N TRP A 156 4.35 9.60 -4.40
CA TRP A 156 4.67 11.01 -4.29
C TRP A 156 5.17 11.43 -2.91
N MET A 157 4.91 10.63 -1.88
CA MET A 157 5.35 10.96 -0.53
C MET A 157 5.98 9.76 0.18
N PHE A 158 7.25 9.88 0.54
CA PHE A 158 7.93 8.88 1.35
C PHE A 158 8.69 9.50 2.52
N ASP A 159 9.16 10.75 2.35
CA ASP A 159 10.05 11.38 3.34
C ASP A 159 9.91 12.90 3.29
N LEU A 160 8.69 13.41 3.50
CA LEU A 160 8.43 14.84 3.55
C LEU A 160 8.92 15.44 4.89
N GLU A 161 10.20 15.27 5.21
CA GLU A 161 10.82 15.72 6.48
C GLU A 161 10.70 17.24 6.70
N VAL A 162 10.39 18.00 5.65
CA VAL A 162 10.20 19.45 5.75
C VAL A 162 9.03 19.82 6.66
N ILE A 163 7.97 18.99 6.71
CA ILE A 163 6.87 19.18 7.64
C ILE A 163 7.14 18.26 8.84
N PRO A 164 7.40 18.81 10.04
CA PRO A 164 7.77 18.02 11.20
C PRO A 164 6.55 17.34 11.82
N THR A 165 5.97 16.35 11.13
CA THR A 165 4.76 15.64 11.58
C THR A 165 5.02 14.65 12.71
N GLY A 166 6.28 14.31 12.97
CA GLY A 166 6.70 13.28 13.92
C GLY A 166 6.61 11.85 13.37
N PHE A 167 6.09 11.67 12.15
CA PHE A 167 5.84 10.36 11.54
C PHE A 167 6.42 10.31 10.12
N SER A 168 7.57 9.66 9.94
CA SER A 168 8.18 9.52 8.61
C SER A 168 7.22 8.81 7.66
N GLY A 169 7.09 9.34 6.44
CA GLY A 169 6.15 8.86 5.42
C GLY A 169 4.68 9.20 5.65
N HIS A 170 4.30 9.81 6.77
CA HIS A 170 2.90 10.00 7.16
C HIS A 170 2.61 11.39 7.71
N TRP A 171 1.33 11.70 7.84
CA TRP A 171 0.90 13.03 8.25
C TRP A 171 0.87 13.25 9.76
N GLY A 172 1.01 12.20 10.58
CA GLY A 172 1.19 12.33 12.02
C GLY A 172 0.11 13.19 12.68
N PHE A 173 0.51 14.03 13.63
CA PHE A 173 -0.38 14.97 14.31
C PHE A 173 -0.57 16.26 13.49
N SER A 174 -1.13 16.14 12.28
CA SER A 174 -1.38 17.29 11.41
C SER A 174 -2.80 17.34 10.85
N SER A 175 -3.20 18.54 10.44
CA SER A 175 -4.50 18.82 9.82
C SER A 175 -4.56 18.45 8.34
N VAL A 176 -3.70 17.55 7.85
CA VAL A 176 -3.74 17.12 6.45
C VAL A 176 -4.93 16.21 6.19
N GLY A 177 -5.25 15.29 7.12
CA GLY A 177 -6.48 14.51 7.08
C GLY A 177 -6.66 13.66 5.81
N GLY A 178 -5.57 13.09 5.30
CA GLY A 178 -5.54 12.37 4.04
C GLY A 178 -5.45 10.84 4.20
N VAL A 179 -5.16 10.16 3.10
CA VAL A 179 -4.96 8.71 3.11
C VAL A 179 -3.70 8.29 3.86
N LEU A 180 -2.70 9.17 3.99
CA LEU A 180 -1.49 8.91 4.78
C LEU A 180 -1.61 9.36 6.26
N GLY A 181 -2.81 9.72 6.71
CA GLY A 181 -3.11 10.06 8.11
C GLY A 181 -3.40 11.54 8.37
N GLY A 182 -3.22 11.95 9.62
CA GLY A 182 -3.67 13.23 10.13
C GLY A 182 -5.15 13.21 10.53
N PHE A 183 -5.68 14.40 10.77
CA PHE A 183 -7.07 14.64 11.14
C PHE A 183 -7.73 15.70 10.26
N GLN A 184 -9.05 15.67 10.18
CA GLN A 184 -9.83 16.69 9.50
C GLN A 184 -9.81 17.99 10.30
N ARG A 185 -9.58 19.12 9.63
CA ARG A 185 -9.40 20.42 10.28
C ARG A 185 -10.68 20.92 10.95
N GLU A 186 -11.83 20.56 10.42
CA GLU A 186 -13.16 20.99 10.87
C GLU A 186 -13.49 20.49 12.27
N GLU A 187 -12.90 19.35 12.66
CA GLU A 187 -13.13 18.67 13.93
C GLU A 187 -12.06 18.99 14.98
N PHE A 188 -11.03 19.75 14.60
CA PHE A 188 -9.94 20.16 15.47
C PHE A 188 -10.35 21.30 16.41
N LYS A 189 -10.13 21.12 17.72
CA LYS A 189 -10.38 22.15 18.75
C LYS A 189 -9.26 22.17 19.78
N THR A 190 -8.85 23.35 20.21
CA THR A 190 -8.00 23.52 21.40
C THR A 190 -8.88 23.47 22.65
N ILE A 191 -8.54 22.61 23.60
CA ILE A 191 -9.31 22.45 24.86
C ILE A 191 -8.61 23.06 26.08
N GLY A 192 -7.44 23.69 25.88
CA GLY A 192 -6.67 24.39 26.92
C GLY A 192 -5.44 23.59 27.36
N ASP A 193 -4.51 24.26 28.07
CA ASP A 193 -3.34 23.62 28.69
C ASP A 193 -2.46 22.77 27.75
N GLY A 194 -2.35 23.17 26.48
CA GLY A 194 -1.58 22.44 25.48
C GLY A 194 -2.25 21.15 24.99
N LYS A 195 -3.53 20.96 25.31
CA LYS A 195 -4.36 19.86 24.82
C LYS A 195 -5.24 20.26 23.65
N TYR A 196 -5.45 19.30 22.77
CA TYR A 196 -6.23 19.40 21.55
C TYR A 196 -7.13 18.18 21.42
N VAL A 197 -8.26 18.36 20.74
CA VAL A 197 -9.10 17.25 20.30
C VAL A 197 -9.27 17.34 18.79
N ALA A 198 -9.33 16.19 18.13
CA ALA A 198 -9.67 16.11 16.73
C ALA A 198 -10.48 14.83 16.49
N GLY A 199 -11.56 14.92 15.74
CA GLY A 199 -12.27 13.73 15.25
C GLY A 199 -11.62 13.16 13.98
N ASP A 200 -12.05 11.97 13.58
CA ASP A 200 -11.44 11.08 12.57
C ASP A 200 -9.90 11.23 12.47
N PHE A 201 -9.23 10.97 13.58
CA PHE A 201 -7.79 11.19 13.69
C PHE A 201 -7.01 9.87 13.67
N SER A 202 -6.12 9.72 12.69
CA SER A 202 -5.13 8.64 12.65
C SER A 202 -3.77 9.19 12.20
N PRO A 203 -2.70 9.14 13.03
CA PRO A 203 -1.38 9.63 12.64
C PRO A 203 -0.80 8.92 11.41
N GLN A 204 -1.14 7.64 11.26
CA GLN A 204 -0.78 6.79 10.14
C GLN A 204 -2.04 5.99 9.75
N ARG A 205 -2.82 6.54 8.80
CA ARG A 205 -4.08 5.92 8.38
C ARG A 205 -3.82 4.83 7.35
N ALA A 206 -3.51 3.63 7.78
CA ALA A 206 -3.22 2.56 6.84
C ALA A 206 -4.46 1.80 6.33
N ILE A 207 -5.50 1.74 7.15
CA ILE A 207 -6.80 1.16 6.82
C ILE A 207 -7.88 2.21 7.05
N LYS A 208 -8.99 2.12 6.31
CA LYS A 208 -10.07 3.13 6.15
C LYS A 208 -9.87 3.98 4.88
N PRO A 209 -10.64 3.70 3.82
CA PRO A 209 -10.61 4.51 2.61
C PRO A 209 -11.17 5.90 2.91
N VAL A 210 -10.38 6.92 2.61
CA VAL A 210 -10.75 8.33 2.67
C VAL A 210 -10.35 8.99 1.35
N LEU A 211 -10.83 10.20 1.10
CA LEU A 211 -10.39 10.98 -0.03
C LEU A 211 -8.93 11.42 0.17
N TYR A 212 -8.21 11.63 -0.92
CA TYR A 212 -6.94 12.33 -0.86
C TYR A 212 -7.15 13.77 -0.37
N SER A 213 -6.31 14.20 0.55
CA SER A 213 -6.24 15.60 1.00
C SER A 213 -5.71 16.51 -0.10
N GLU A 214 -5.97 17.81 -0.01
CA GLU A 214 -5.48 18.79 -0.98
C GLU A 214 -3.95 18.80 -1.06
N LEU A 215 -3.25 18.65 0.07
CA LEU A 215 -1.79 18.56 0.05
C LEU A 215 -1.30 17.31 -0.69
N GLU A 216 -1.92 16.15 -0.44
CA GLU A 216 -1.61 14.92 -1.18
C GLU A 216 -1.87 15.08 -2.68
N MET A 217 -3.02 15.67 -3.04
CA MET A 217 -3.36 15.95 -4.43
C MET A 217 -2.38 16.95 -5.09
N TYR A 218 -1.88 17.94 -4.36
CA TYR A 218 -0.84 18.84 -4.86
C TYR A 218 0.49 18.10 -5.08
N LEU A 219 0.91 17.26 -4.12
CA LEU A 219 2.13 16.44 -4.25
C LEU A 219 2.02 15.45 -5.41
N ALA A 220 0.84 14.89 -5.65
CA ALA A 220 0.55 14.09 -6.83
C ALA A 220 0.58 14.90 -8.14
N GLY A 221 0.41 16.22 -8.05
CA GLY A 221 0.35 17.13 -9.19
C GLY A 221 -1.04 17.12 -9.82
N TRP A 222 -2.10 17.09 -9.04
CA TRP A 222 -3.48 17.06 -9.52
C TRP A 222 -4.21 18.39 -9.34
N ILE A 223 -3.79 19.20 -8.36
CA ILE A 223 -4.37 20.52 -8.10
C ILE A 223 -3.28 21.60 -8.04
N PRO A 224 -3.62 22.88 -8.34
CA PRO A 224 -2.70 24.00 -8.15
C PRO A 224 -2.39 24.24 -6.66
N PRO A 225 -1.27 24.90 -6.34
CA PRO A 225 -0.94 25.24 -4.96
C PRO A 225 -1.99 26.14 -4.30
N SER A 226 -2.71 26.97 -5.08
CA SER A 226 -3.77 27.86 -4.57
C SER A 226 -4.93 27.13 -3.88
N ASP A 227 -5.08 25.84 -4.15
CA ASP A 227 -6.18 25.02 -3.62
C ASP A 227 -5.73 24.26 -2.36
N VAL A 228 -4.47 24.38 -1.95
CA VAL A 228 -3.94 23.74 -0.74
C VAL A 228 -4.11 24.67 0.46
N PRO A 229 -4.90 24.27 1.48
CA PRO A 229 -5.03 25.06 2.69
C PRO A 229 -3.76 24.99 3.53
N ASP A 230 -3.62 25.94 4.45
CA ASP A 230 -2.56 25.91 5.45
C ASP A 230 -2.63 24.64 6.31
N VAL A 231 -1.47 24.01 6.51
CA VAL A 231 -1.33 22.77 7.28
C VAL A 231 -0.90 23.11 8.69
N TRP A 232 -1.74 22.77 9.68
CA TRP A 232 -1.35 22.85 11.09
C TRP A 232 -0.73 21.53 11.53
N VAL A 233 0.34 21.61 12.33
CA VAL A 233 1.10 20.45 12.80
C VAL A 233 1.43 20.61 14.28
N ALA A 234 1.18 19.58 15.07
CA ALA A 234 1.79 19.40 16.39
C ALA A 234 3.11 18.63 16.21
N GLU A 235 4.23 19.32 16.40
CA GLU A 235 5.55 18.77 16.04
C GLU A 235 6.01 17.67 17.00
N ASP A 236 5.51 17.72 18.22
CA ASP A 236 5.75 16.78 19.31
C ASP A 236 4.41 16.23 19.84
N GLY A 237 3.46 16.01 18.92
CA GLY A 237 2.14 15.51 19.25
C GLY A 237 2.18 14.12 19.89
N GLU A 238 1.47 13.96 21.00
CA GLU A 238 1.30 12.67 21.68
C GLU A 238 -0.15 12.51 22.14
N PHE A 239 -0.75 11.34 21.90
CA PHE A 239 -2.08 11.03 22.44
C PHE A 239 -2.06 11.07 23.96
N SER A 240 -3.10 11.68 24.53
CA SER A 240 -3.31 11.66 25.97
C SER A 240 -3.86 10.30 26.38
N LEU A 241 -3.34 9.74 27.47
CA LEU A 241 -3.77 8.45 27.99
C LEU A 241 -4.60 8.65 29.24
N ARG A 242 -5.63 7.82 29.41
CA ARG A 242 -6.41 7.71 30.64
C ARG A 242 -5.53 7.13 31.76
N GLU A 243 -5.85 7.47 33.00
CA GLU A 243 -5.21 6.84 34.14
C GLU A 243 -5.61 5.35 34.19
N LEU A 244 -4.61 4.45 34.21
CA LEU A 244 -4.84 3.00 34.29
C LEU A 244 -5.20 2.60 35.73
N THR A 245 -6.50 2.45 35.99
CA THR A 245 -7.05 1.83 37.20
C THR A 245 -7.34 0.34 36.97
N GLU A 246 -7.51 -0.43 38.06
CA GLU A 246 -7.96 -1.84 37.95
C GLU A 246 -9.27 -1.98 37.15
N GLU A 247 -10.16 -0.99 37.24
CA GLU A 247 -11.43 -0.94 36.52
C GLU A 247 -11.21 -0.68 35.02
N THR A 248 -10.44 0.33 34.63
CA THR A 248 -10.14 0.61 33.21
C THR A 248 -9.37 -0.53 32.55
N LEU A 249 -8.46 -1.18 33.28
CA LEU A 249 -7.75 -2.37 32.80
C LEU A 249 -8.72 -3.53 32.57
N ALA A 250 -9.68 -3.75 33.48
CA ALA A 250 -10.69 -4.78 33.31
C ALA A 250 -11.64 -4.48 32.14
N GLU A 251 -12.07 -3.22 31.96
CA GLU A 251 -12.88 -2.78 30.82
C GLU A 251 -12.16 -3.01 29.49
N CYS A 252 -10.88 -2.62 29.39
CA CYS A 252 -10.09 -2.85 28.19
C CYS A 252 -9.86 -4.34 27.91
N MET A 253 -9.60 -5.16 28.94
CA MET A 253 -9.48 -6.61 28.74
C MET A 253 -10.79 -7.28 28.29
N ILE A 254 -11.95 -6.78 28.72
CA ILE A 254 -13.25 -7.30 28.30
C ILE A 254 -13.56 -6.92 26.85
N THR A 255 -13.18 -5.72 26.43
CA THR A 255 -13.47 -5.18 25.09
C THR A 255 -12.49 -5.67 24.01
N SER A 256 -11.20 -5.85 24.32
CA SER A 256 -10.18 -6.36 23.36
C SER A 256 -10.29 -7.85 23.05
N GLY A 257 -11.18 -8.60 23.72
CA GLY A 257 -11.37 -10.03 23.51
C GLY A 257 -10.21 -10.93 24.02
N PRO A 258 -10.41 -12.26 24.14
CA PRO A 258 -9.50 -13.15 24.86
C PRO A 258 -8.18 -13.48 24.16
N ASN A 259 -7.94 -12.97 22.94
CA ASN A 259 -6.82 -13.39 22.09
C ASN A 259 -5.74 -12.32 21.86
N GLU A 260 -5.86 -11.12 22.41
CA GLU A 260 -4.87 -10.07 22.23
C GLU A 260 -4.16 -9.78 23.56
N GLY A 261 -2.89 -10.22 23.65
CA GLY A 261 -2.01 -9.94 24.80
C GLY A 261 -1.51 -8.50 24.88
N THR A 262 -2.17 -7.59 24.17
CA THR A 262 -1.93 -6.14 24.13
C THR A 262 -3.29 -5.48 24.29
N LEU A 263 -3.41 -4.59 25.28
CA LEU A 263 -4.62 -3.77 25.43
C LEU A 263 -4.83 -3.01 24.12
N ASP A 264 -6.06 -2.98 23.62
CA ASP A 264 -6.42 -2.11 22.50
C ASP A 264 -6.03 -0.67 22.85
N GLY A 265 -5.14 -0.09 22.04
CA GLY A 265 -4.60 1.26 22.26
C GLY A 265 -5.72 2.30 22.34
N ASP A 266 -6.81 2.06 21.63
CA ASP A 266 -7.98 2.94 21.60
C ASP A 266 -8.72 2.98 22.94
N CYS A 267 -8.70 1.88 23.70
CA CYS A 267 -9.39 1.80 24.99
C CYS A 267 -8.75 2.68 26.08
N ILE A 268 -7.43 2.88 26.00
CA ILE A 268 -6.68 3.65 27.00
C ILE A 268 -6.49 5.11 26.61
N MET A 269 -6.95 5.54 25.43
CA MET A 269 -6.84 6.93 24.99
C MET A 269 -7.86 7.83 25.73
N GLU A 270 -7.41 9.01 26.15
CA GLU A 270 -8.30 10.06 26.66
C GLU A 270 -9.14 10.59 25.48
N THR A 271 -10.45 10.71 25.68
CA THR A 271 -11.39 11.22 24.68
C THR A 271 -12.26 12.34 25.25
N ASP A 272 -12.80 13.18 24.37
CA ASP A 272 -13.84 14.14 24.73
C ASP A 272 -15.21 13.46 24.95
N SER A 273 -16.25 14.26 25.21
CA SER A 273 -17.61 13.76 25.41
C SER A 273 -18.20 13.07 24.18
N ASP A 274 -17.66 13.33 23.00
CA ASP A 274 -18.12 12.80 21.72
C ASP A 274 -17.28 11.57 21.30
N GLY A 275 -16.31 11.16 22.12
CA GLY A 275 -15.43 10.01 21.85
C GLY A 275 -14.21 10.34 20.99
N ASN A 276 -13.96 11.62 20.69
CA ASN A 276 -12.81 12.02 19.87
C ASN A 276 -11.51 11.98 20.69
N PRO A 277 -10.39 11.48 20.12
CA PRO A 277 -9.14 11.38 20.83
C PRO A 277 -8.56 12.76 21.21
N ILE A 278 -8.07 12.85 22.43
CA ILE A 278 -7.35 14.00 22.96
C ILE A 278 -5.85 13.76 22.81
N PHE A 279 -5.13 14.79 22.38
CA PHE A 279 -3.67 14.77 22.29
C PHE A 279 -3.05 16.05 22.84
N THR A 280 -1.78 15.99 23.17
CA THR A 280 -1.00 17.12 23.68
C THR A 280 0.13 17.46 22.72
N ALA A 281 0.58 18.71 22.73
CA ALA A 281 1.79 19.15 22.04
C ALA A 281 2.35 20.39 22.73
N SER A 282 3.67 20.45 22.93
CA SER A 282 4.33 21.64 23.46
C SER A 282 4.70 22.62 22.34
N LYS A 283 4.78 22.13 21.09
CA LYS A 283 5.12 22.92 19.91
C LYS A 283 4.16 22.62 18.76
N SER A 284 3.68 23.70 18.15
CA SER A 284 2.94 23.61 16.89
C SER A 284 3.43 24.63 15.87
N SER A 285 3.21 24.31 14.59
CA SER A 285 3.48 25.20 13.47
C SER A 285 2.37 25.13 12.44
N THR A 286 2.22 26.22 11.68
CA THR A 286 1.33 26.28 10.53
C THR A 286 2.18 26.51 9.28
N TRP A 287 1.97 25.70 8.26
CA TRP A 287 2.72 25.70 7.01
C TRP A 287 1.81 26.08 5.85
N SER A 288 2.12 27.19 5.19
CA SER A 288 1.48 27.51 3.91
C SER A 288 2.13 26.72 2.78
N ILE A 289 1.41 26.59 1.67
CA ILE A 289 1.92 25.92 0.48
C ILE A 289 3.16 26.62 -0.08
N GLU A 290 3.26 27.95 0.03
CA GLU A 290 4.44 28.70 -0.41
C GLU A 290 5.68 28.35 0.40
N GLN A 291 5.54 28.14 1.72
CA GLN A 291 6.66 27.71 2.57
C GLN A 291 7.12 26.30 2.21
N ILE A 292 6.19 25.40 1.89
CA ILE A 292 6.50 24.05 1.42
C ILE A 292 7.25 24.13 0.07
N ILE A 293 6.78 24.95 -0.87
CA ILE A 293 7.41 25.18 -2.18
C ILE A 293 8.80 25.80 -2.04
N GLU A 294 8.98 26.76 -1.14
CA GLU A 294 10.29 27.39 -0.89
C GLU A 294 11.34 26.35 -0.47
N LYS A 295 10.92 25.33 0.28
CA LYS A 295 11.81 24.29 0.80
C LYS A 295 12.05 23.15 -0.20
N LEU A 296 11.02 22.69 -0.89
CA LEU A 296 11.08 21.53 -1.78
C LEU A 296 11.36 21.89 -3.24
N GLY A 297 11.19 23.17 -3.59
CA GLY A 297 10.99 23.60 -4.95
C GLY A 297 9.54 23.39 -5.42
N PRO A 298 9.17 23.97 -6.57
CA PRO A 298 7.84 23.76 -7.15
C PRO A 298 7.66 22.30 -7.57
N ARG A 299 6.42 21.80 -7.49
CA ARG A 299 6.07 20.48 -7.99
C ARG A 299 6.23 20.42 -9.51
N VAL A 300 7.14 19.56 -10.00
CA VAL A 300 7.45 19.40 -11.43
C VAL A 300 7.36 17.92 -11.85
N PRO A 301 6.55 17.56 -12.87
CA PRO A 301 5.59 18.42 -13.61
C PRO A 301 4.51 19.05 -12.71
N ASN A 302 3.98 20.21 -13.07
CA ASN A 302 2.91 20.86 -12.30
C ASN A 302 1.56 20.14 -12.51
N HIS A 303 0.48 20.71 -11.96
CA HIS A 303 -0.88 20.15 -12.07
C HIS A 303 -1.42 20.08 -13.50
N GLU A 304 -0.94 20.92 -14.41
CA GLU A 304 -1.39 20.95 -15.81
C GLU A 304 -0.75 19.82 -16.64
N HIS A 305 0.44 19.36 -16.24
CA HIS A 305 1.26 18.43 -17.03
C HIS A 305 1.53 17.09 -16.35
N SER A 306 1.14 16.93 -15.08
CA SER A 306 1.25 15.66 -14.38
C SER A 306 0.29 14.62 -14.94
N GLN A 307 0.74 13.37 -14.92
CA GLN A 307 -0.05 12.21 -15.26
C GLN A 307 -1.28 12.10 -14.33
N LYS A 308 -2.42 11.76 -14.94
CA LYS A 308 -3.69 11.51 -14.27
C LYS A 308 -4.32 10.17 -14.64
N GLU A 309 -3.77 9.49 -15.64
CA GLU A 309 -4.23 8.19 -16.11
C GLU A 309 -3.13 7.18 -15.80
N PHE A 310 -3.43 6.22 -14.94
CA PHE A 310 -2.48 5.19 -14.50
C PHE A 310 -2.90 3.82 -15.00
N ARG A 311 -1.93 2.99 -15.39
CA ARG A 311 -2.17 1.58 -15.72
C ARG A 311 -1.50 0.67 -14.72
N VAL A 312 -2.25 -0.27 -14.16
CA VAL A 312 -1.79 -1.15 -13.07
C VAL A 312 -2.07 -2.60 -13.41
N ALA A 313 -1.10 -3.48 -13.14
CA ALA A 313 -1.30 -4.93 -13.24
C ALA A 313 -1.42 -5.55 -11.87
N PHE A 314 -2.43 -6.41 -11.68
CA PHE A 314 -2.63 -7.16 -10.45
C PHE A 314 -2.07 -8.58 -10.59
N ILE A 315 -1.34 -9.01 -9.58
CA ILE A 315 -0.63 -10.29 -9.52
C ILE A 315 -1.03 -10.97 -8.21
N TYR A 316 -1.79 -12.04 -8.31
CA TYR A 316 -2.08 -12.92 -7.18
C TYR A 316 -0.91 -13.88 -6.96
N LEU A 317 -0.35 -13.88 -5.75
CA LEU A 317 0.73 -14.76 -5.36
C LEU A 317 0.18 -16.01 -4.67
N SER A 318 0.51 -17.17 -5.21
CA SER A 318 0.15 -18.46 -4.61
C SER A 318 1.41 -19.25 -4.25
N ASP A 319 1.36 -20.06 -3.20
CA ASP A 319 2.44 -21.01 -2.87
C ASP A 319 2.36 -22.32 -3.69
N GLY A 320 1.33 -22.47 -4.53
CA GLY A 320 1.08 -23.66 -5.34
C GLY A 320 0.64 -24.89 -4.54
N ILE A 321 0.44 -24.77 -3.21
CA ILE A 321 -0.09 -25.86 -2.38
C ILE A 321 -1.58 -26.02 -2.67
N GLU A 322 -2.30 -24.91 -2.71
CA GLU A 322 -3.69 -24.86 -3.15
C GLU A 322 -3.81 -23.99 -4.40
N PRO A 323 -4.35 -24.53 -5.52
CA PRO A 323 -4.67 -23.72 -6.68
C PRO A 323 -5.62 -22.60 -6.29
N VAL A 324 -5.40 -21.40 -6.84
CA VAL A 324 -6.37 -20.31 -6.73
C VAL A 324 -7.68 -20.77 -7.35
N THR A 325 -8.77 -20.79 -6.57
CA THR A 325 -10.08 -21.24 -7.05
C THR A 325 -10.70 -20.20 -7.97
N GLU A 326 -11.54 -20.63 -8.91
CA GLU A 326 -12.30 -19.71 -9.78
C GLU A 326 -13.08 -18.67 -8.96
N SER A 327 -13.70 -19.07 -7.85
CA SER A 327 -14.43 -18.16 -6.97
C SER A 327 -13.56 -17.07 -6.32
N ARG A 328 -12.32 -17.40 -5.95
CA ARG A 328 -11.36 -16.43 -5.41
C ARG A 328 -10.88 -15.49 -6.51
N PHE A 329 -10.66 -16.04 -7.69
CA PHE A 329 -10.28 -15.29 -8.89
C PHE A 329 -11.36 -14.26 -9.26
N ASP A 330 -12.62 -14.70 -9.32
CA ASP A 330 -13.80 -13.87 -9.59
C ASP A 330 -13.97 -12.78 -8.53
N LEU A 331 -13.81 -13.12 -7.25
CA LEU A 331 -13.89 -12.15 -6.16
C LEU A 331 -12.79 -11.08 -6.24
N THR A 332 -11.56 -11.50 -6.58
CA THR A 332 -10.43 -10.57 -6.71
C THR A 332 -10.62 -9.66 -7.92
N GLU A 333 -11.05 -10.20 -9.07
CA GLU A 333 -11.38 -9.38 -10.25
C GLU A 333 -12.52 -8.40 -9.96
N PHE A 334 -13.55 -8.83 -9.23
CA PHE A 334 -14.62 -7.94 -8.79
C PHE A 334 -14.06 -6.74 -8.01
N TRP A 335 -13.19 -6.96 -7.02
CA TRP A 335 -12.59 -5.86 -6.26
C TRP A 335 -11.70 -4.95 -7.11
N ILE A 336 -10.94 -5.52 -8.04
CA ILE A 336 -10.12 -4.77 -9.00
C ILE A 336 -11.01 -3.86 -9.87
N GLU A 337 -12.12 -4.40 -10.39
CA GLU A 337 -13.07 -3.64 -11.21
C GLU A 337 -13.73 -2.51 -10.41
N GLN A 338 -14.13 -2.77 -9.16
CA GLN A 338 -14.69 -1.70 -8.31
C GLN A 338 -13.66 -0.60 -8.05
N PHE A 339 -12.42 -0.95 -7.74
CA PHE A 339 -11.36 0.01 -7.41
C PHE A 339 -10.89 0.85 -8.60
N THR A 340 -10.90 0.27 -9.80
CA THR A 340 -10.45 0.94 -11.04
C THR A 340 -11.61 1.52 -11.86
N SER A 341 -12.83 1.47 -11.32
CA SER A 341 -14.00 2.12 -11.91
C SER A 341 -13.85 3.64 -11.95
N ASN A 342 -14.38 4.26 -13.01
CA ASN A 342 -14.55 5.72 -13.12
C ASN A 342 -15.99 6.15 -12.79
N GLU A 343 -16.74 5.29 -12.10
CA GLU A 343 -18.10 5.53 -11.61
C GLU A 343 -18.12 5.43 -10.08
N PRO A 344 -19.03 6.12 -9.38
CA PRO A 344 -19.12 6.02 -7.93
C PRO A 344 -19.25 4.59 -7.41
N THR A 345 -18.62 4.29 -6.28
CA THR A 345 -18.70 2.97 -5.66
C THR A 345 -20.16 2.65 -5.34
N PRO A 346 -20.68 1.47 -5.76
CA PRO A 346 -22.08 1.13 -5.52
C PRO A 346 -22.47 1.20 -4.04
N ARG A 347 -23.60 1.85 -3.74
CA ARG A 347 -24.07 2.06 -2.36
C ARG A 347 -24.19 0.78 -1.53
N TRP A 348 -24.49 -0.36 -2.16
CA TRP A 348 -24.63 -1.64 -1.45
C TRP A 348 -23.31 -2.22 -0.95
N LEU A 349 -22.17 -1.72 -1.43
CA LEU A 349 -20.87 -2.02 -0.85
C LEU A 349 -20.62 -1.21 0.43
N ASN A 350 -21.24 -0.02 0.55
CA ASN A 350 -21.12 0.79 1.74
C ASN A 350 -22.02 0.22 2.83
N VAL A 351 -21.44 -0.01 4.01
CA VAL A 351 -22.19 -0.47 5.18
C VAL A 351 -22.69 0.76 5.91
N GLU A 352 -23.98 1.05 5.72
CA GLU A 352 -24.75 1.97 6.55
C GLU A 352 -25.53 1.12 7.57
N ASP A 353 -24.88 0.64 8.63
CA ASP A 353 -25.63 0.06 9.74
C ASP A 353 -26.19 1.21 10.59
N GLU A 354 -27.52 1.33 10.65
CA GLU A 354 -28.27 2.39 11.36
C GLU A 354 -27.96 2.39 12.87
N ASP A 355 -27.55 1.25 13.44
CA ASP A 355 -27.18 1.10 14.84
C ASP A 355 -25.66 1.22 15.10
N SER A 356 -24.85 1.35 14.03
CA SER A 356 -23.40 1.54 14.14
C SER A 356 -23.01 3.01 14.00
N SER A 357 -22.07 3.47 14.82
CA SER A 357 -21.44 4.79 14.66
C SER A 357 -20.45 4.82 13.48
N GLU A 358 -20.09 3.67 12.92
CA GLU A 358 -19.08 3.54 11.87
C GLU A 358 -19.71 3.30 10.50
N LYS A 359 -19.87 4.38 9.73
CA LYS A 359 -20.19 4.28 8.31
C LYS A 359 -18.95 3.85 7.54
N ILE A 360 -18.92 2.61 7.05
CA ILE A 360 -17.86 2.15 6.15
C ILE A 360 -18.25 2.60 4.74
N SER A 361 -17.67 3.72 4.30
CA SER A 361 -17.74 4.15 2.90
C SER A 361 -16.49 3.66 2.20
N PHE A 362 -16.65 2.96 1.09
CA PHE A 362 -15.55 2.61 0.20
C PHE A 362 -15.39 3.70 -0.87
N TYR A 363 -14.15 4.04 -1.19
CA TYR A 363 -13.82 4.93 -2.31
C TYR A 363 -12.95 4.18 -3.29
N ASN A 364 -13.32 4.21 -4.57
CA ASN A 364 -12.42 3.79 -5.62
C ASN A 364 -11.39 4.88 -5.94
N PHE A 365 -10.42 4.59 -6.82
CA PHE A 365 -9.35 5.55 -7.12
C PHE A 365 -9.86 6.86 -7.73
N TRP A 366 -10.86 6.79 -8.61
CA TRP A 366 -11.46 7.98 -9.22
C TRP A 366 -12.17 8.85 -8.18
N GLU A 367 -12.98 8.26 -7.30
CA GLU A 367 -13.67 8.98 -6.22
C GLU A 367 -12.68 9.59 -5.23
N ALA A 368 -11.68 8.82 -4.80
CA ALA A 368 -10.66 9.26 -3.84
C ALA A 368 -9.91 10.50 -4.33
N THR A 369 -9.76 10.64 -5.65
CA THR A 369 -9.11 11.79 -6.31
C THR A 369 -10.10 12.87 -6.75
N ARG A 370 -11.36 12.78 -6.31
CA ARG A 370 -12.45 13.72 -6.65
C ARG A 370 -12.69 13.83 -8.17
N GLY A 371 -12.47 12.71 -8.84
CA GLY A 371 -12.62 12.54 -10.27
C GLY A 371 -11.51 13.13 -11.15
N ILE A 372 -10.38 13.52 -10.56
CA ILE A 372 -9.26 14.14 -11.31
C ILE A 372 -8.39 13.10 -11.99
N ALA A 373 -8.19 11.92 -11.36
CA ALA A 373 -7.34 10.87 -11.89
C ALA A 373 -8.10 9.55 -12.02
N THR A 374 -7.60 8.69 -12.91
CA THR A 374 -8.19 7.39 -13.25
C THR A 374 -7.12 6.31 -13.20
N MET A 375 -7.57 5.09 -12.94
CA MET A 375 -6.72 3.91 -12.97
C MET A 375 -7.36 2.87 -13.88
N GLU A 376 -6.57 2.27 -14.75
CA GLU A 376 -6.95 1.15 -15.58
C GLU A 376 -6.26 -0.10 -15.05
N ALA A 377 -7.04 -1.10 -14.64
CA ALA A 377 -6.52 -2.44 -14.40
C ALA A 377 -6.38 -3.20 -15.72
N GLY A 378 -5.34 -4.03 -15.81
CA GLY A 378 -5.38 -5.15 -16.74
C GLY A 378 -5.10 -4.82 -18.21
N ASN A 379 -5.99 -5.30 -19.08
CA ASN A 379 -5.76 -5.54 -20.52
C ASN A 379 -4.60 -6.52 -20.78
N LEU A 380 -4.38 -7.45 -19.85
CA LEU A 380 -3.25 -8.37 -19.86
C LEU A 380 -3.23 -9.30 -21.08
N GLN A 381 -4.40 -9.70 -21.60
CA GLN A 381 -4.48 -10.48 -22.84
C GLN A 381 -3.96 -9.69 -24.04
N SER A 382 -4.30 -8.40 -24.12
CA SER A 382 -3.85 -7.49 -25.19
C SER A 382 -2.36 -7.16 -25.10
N PHE A 383 -1.77 -7.24 -23.90
CA PHE A 383 -0.36 -6.94 -23.64
C PHE A 383 0.51 -8.19 -23.43
N ARG A 384 0.02 -9.37 -23.80
CA ARG A 384 0.81 -10.61 -23.75
C ARG A 384 1.80 -10.67 -24.92
N ARG A 385 3.02 -11.14 -24.64
CA ARG A 385 4.11 -11.28 -25.62
C ARG A 385 4.09 -12.60 -26.39
#